data_AF-A0A7Z9W1Y5-F1
#
_entry.id   AF-A0A7Z9W1Y5-F1
#
_cell.length_a   1.000
_cell.length_b   1.000
_cell.length_c   1.000
_cell.angle_alpha   90.00
_cell.angle_beta   90.00
_cell.angle_gamma   90.00
#
_symmetry.space_group_name_H-M   'P 1'
#
loop_
_entity.id
_entity.type
_entity.pdbx_description
1 polymer ?
#
loop_
_entity_poly.entity_id
_entity_poly.type
_entity_poly.pdbx_seq_one_letter_code
_entity_poly.pdbx_strand_id
1 'polypeptide(L)'
;MASALLFFGYRLDWTESLTINSMLTVLWVVGITNAFNLLDNMDGLCAGIAIICTATLLFGLSPFDATSTTVTTTVVLAALLGSVAGFLFYNFHPASIFMGDSGSMFIGFMLSALTLQPDLAGTTSGSLLSIVSAPVLLLLVPIFDTTLVTASRLLSGRSASVGGRDHSSHRLVAIGLSERKAVGVLWGLAILAGTVGVTIRSVNESWSALFVLLFLIGLIVFAVYLARIRVYDEDEVDESVASRSTPLVSDLLHKVAAAEVLLDFGLVSIAYYAAYRFRFFDVAFSRNFAVFMQSLPVVVVSQMVVLAVGGGYRGVWRYFGLHDVLAFGRNVVVGTVAAQFALLYLYRFENYSRAVFALYAILLFVLLTASRASFRMMSEFAHRQRDSGRRLVIYGAGDGGAMAVGQLLKQSNPGYRMLGFIDDDPAKIRIRLHRYPVLGDCQHLTQLVTSGDVDTVVISASSIDPQRERTISALCAQNGVTLSYLRVHFDEIVGRSQGNSPLGYIRGSRSTD
;
A
#
# COMPACT_ATOMS: atom_id res chain seq x y z
N MET A 1 27.16 -10.23 14.70
CA MET A 1 27.37 -10.51 13.26
C MET A 1 27.82 -9.28 12.48
N ALA A 2 27.14 -8.13 12.54
CA ALA A 2 27.57 -6.89 11.87
C ALA A 2 29.04 -6.49 12.19
N SER A 3 29.46 -6.56 13.45
CA SER A 3 30.86 -6.28 13.85
C SER A 3 31.87 -7.25 13.22
N ALA A 4 31.47 -8.51 12.97
CA ALA A 4 32.34 -9.47 12.30
C ALA A 4 32.52 -9.13 10.81
N LEU A 5 31.45 -8.71 10.13
CA LEU A 5 31.54 -8.20 8.75
C LEU A 5 32.51 -7.01 8.65
N LEU A 6 32.41 -6.04 9.56
CA LEU A 6 33.34 -4.91 9.62
C LEU A 6 34.79 -5.32 9.84
N PHE A 7 35.02 -6.32 10.70
CA PHE A 7 36.34 -6.89 10.98
C PHE A 7 36.96 -7.52 9.74
N PHE A 8 36.16 -8.24 8.94
CA PHE A 8 36.58 -8.81 7.66
C PHE A 8 36.58 -7.80 6.49
N GLY A 9 36.33 -6.52 6.76
CA GLY A 9 36.44 -5.45 5.77
C GLY A 9 35.18 -5.21 4.92
N TYR A 10 34.07 -5.88 5.19
CA TYR A 10 32.80 -5.62 4.50
C TYR A 10 32.17 -4.32 5.03
N ARG A 11 32.05 -3.30 4.17
CA ARG A 11 31.57 -1.96 4.54
C ARG A 11 30.77 -1.32 3.41
N LEU A 12 29.85 -0.44 3.76
CA LEU A 12 29.22 0.48 2.82
C LEU A 12 30.17 1.63 2.53
N ASP A 13 30.65 1.73 1.29
CA ASP A 13 31.54 2.82 0.87
C ASP A 13 30.76 4.00 0.27
N TRP A 14 29.80 4.51 1.06
CA TRP A 14 28.95 5.64 0.64
C TRP A 14 29.58 7.01 0.89
N THR A 15 30.53 7.10 1.81
CA THR A 15 31.20 8.35 2.17
C THR A 15 32.71 8.16 2.17
N GLU A 16 33.46 9.27 2.17
CA GLU A 16 34.92 9.23 2.34
C GLU A 16 35.34 8.87 3.79
N SER A 17 34.42 8.95 4.75
CA SER A 17 34.71 8.71 6.17
C SER A 17 34.50 7.24 6.55
N LEU A 18 35.59 6.58 6.94
CA LEU A 18 35.58 5.20 7.40
C LEU A 18 34.67 4.96 8.62
N THR A 19 34.63 5.94 9.54
CA THR A 19 33.80 5.86 10.75
C THR A 19 32.31 5.92 10.39
N ILE A 20 31.93 6.85 9.50
CA ILE A 20 30.55 6.97 9.04
C ILE A 20 30.13 5.70 8.29
N ASN A 21 30.96 5.22 7.36
CA ASN A 21 30.74 3.97 6.63
C ASN A 21 30.56 2.77 7.57
N SER A 22 31.36 2.68 8.63
CA SER A 22 31.24 1.60 9.63
C SER A 22 29.92 1.68 10.41
N MET A 23 29.53 2.88 10.86
CA MET A 23 28.26 3.08 11.56
C MET A 23 27.05 2.78 10.66
N LEU A 24 27.09 3.26 9.41
CA LEU A 24 26.06 2.98 8.41
C LEU A 24 25.96 1.48 8.10
N THR A 25 27.10 0.78 8.04
CA THR A 25 27.11 -0.69 7.81
C THR A 25 26.44 -1.43 8.96
N VAL A 26 26.68 -1.04 10.21
CA VAL A 26 25.98 -1.65 11.37
C VAL A 26 24.48 -1.40 11.26
N LEU A 27 24.08 -0.16 10.99
CA LEU A 27 22.67 0.21 10.82
C LEU A 27 22.03 -0.56 9.67
N TRP A 28 22.73 -0.72 8.55
CA TRP A 28 22.28 -1.47 7.38
C TRP A 28 22.05 -2.93 7.70
N VAL A 29 23.06 -3.62 8.25
CA VAL A 29 22.96 -5.05 8.56
C VAL A 29 21.86 -5.31 9.58
N VAL A 30 21.81 -4.55 10.68
CA VAL A 30 20.78 -4.72 11.71
C VAL A 30 19.39 -4.35 11.17
N GLY A 31 19.28 -3.24 10.46
CA GLY A 31 18.04 -2.74 9.89
C GLY A 31 17.43 -3.71 8.89
N ILE A 32 18.22 -4.19 7.91
CA ILE A 32 17.75 -5.15 6.90
C ILE A 32 17.39 -6.49 7.54
N THR A 33 18.21 -6.99 8.47
CA THR A 33 17.91 -8.25 9.19
C THR A 33 16.55 -8.17 9.89
N ASN A 34 16.31 -7.07 10.62
CA ASN A 34 15.03 -6.86 11.29
C ASN A 34 13.88 -6.61 10.31
N ALA A 35 14.14 -5.96 9.17
CA ALA A 35 13.14 -5.72 8.15
C ALA A 35 12.62 -7.03 7.53
N PHE A 36 13.50 -8.00 7.26
CA PHE A 36 13.06 -9.33 6.81
C PHE A 36 12.27 -10.09 7.89
N ASN A 37 12.67 -9.95 9.15
CA ASN A 37 11.92 -10.54 10.27
C ASN A 37 10.49 -9.98 10.36
N LEU A 38 10.34 -8.65 10.24
CA LEU A 38 9.02 -7.99 10.26
C LEU A 38 8.17 -8.30 9.02
N LEU A 39 8.82 -8.60 7.90
CA LEU A 39 8.17 -8.91 6.63
C LEU A 39 7.67 -10.37 6.56
N ASP A 40 8.15 -11.25 7.43
CA ASP A 40 7.65 -12.62 7.63
C ASP A 40 6.29 -12.66 8.36
N ASN A 41 5.34 -11.84 7.90
CA ASN A 41 3.99 -11.72 8.47
C ASN A 41 2.89 -12.35 7.60
N MET A 42 3.24 -12.84 6.40
CA MET A 42 2.31 -13.44 5.44
C MET A 42 2.97 -14.56 4.64
N ASP A 43 2.20 -15.61 4.34
CA ASP A 43 2.61 -16.79 3.57
C ASP A 43 3.26 -16.42 2.23
N GLY A 44 4.50 -16.86 2.02
CA GLY A 44 5.27 -16.65 0.80
C GLY A 44 5.86 -15.24 0.63
N LEU A 45 5.56 -14.28 1.51
CA LEU A 45 6.02 -12.91 1.35
C LEU A 45 7.55 -12.78 1.51
N CYS A 46 8.09 -13.20 2.66
CA CYS A 46 9.51 -13.12 2.97
C CYS A 46 10.36 -13.97 2.01
N ALA A 47 9.97 -15.24 1.81
CA ALA A 47 10.66 -16.15 0.91
C ALA A 47 10.65 -15.66 -0.55
N GLY A 48 9.52 -15.15 -1.05
CA GLY A 48 9.43 -14.66 -2.42
C GLY A 48 10.26 -13.40 -2.68
N ILE A 49 10.29 -12.46 -1.74
CA ILE A 49 11.18 -11.28 -1.84
C ILE A 49 12.64 -11.72 -1.82
N ALA A 50 13.03 -12.65 -0.95
CA ALA A 50 14.39 -13.16 -0.90
C ALA A 50 14.81 -13.84 -2.22
N ILE A 51 13.91 -14.60 -2.85
CA ILE A 51 14.13 -15.17 -4.20
C ILE A 51 14.35 -14.08 -5.23
N ILE A 52 13.51 -13.03 -5.24
CA ILE A 52 13.65 -11.92 -6.19
C ILE A 52 14.98 -11.20 -5.99
N CYS A 53 15.36 -10.89 -4.74
CA CYS A 53 16.64 -10.25 -4.44
C CYS A 53 17.84 -11.12 -4.86
N THR A 54 17.84 -12.41 -4.49
CA THR A 54 18.94 -13.33 -4.85
C THR A 54 19.04 -13.55 -6.36
N ALA A 55 17.92 -13.72 -7.06
CA ALA A 55 17.90 -13.86 -8.52
C ALA A 55 18.40 -12.58 -9.21
N THR A 56 18.02 -11.40 -8.73
CA THR A 56 18.48 -10.11 -9.26
C THR A 56 19.99 -9.94 -9.07
N LEU A 57 20.52 -10.30 -7.89
CA LEU A 57 21.96 -10.29 -7.63
C LEU A 57 22.72 -11.25 -8.55
N LEU A 58 22.22 -12.48 -8.72
CA LEU A 58 22.81 -13.46 -9.65
C LEU A 58 22.82 -12.94 -11.09
N PHE A 59 21.72 -12.35 -11.54
CA PHE A 59 21.63 -11.75 -12.88
C PHE A 59 22.61 -10.59 -13.07
N GLY A 60 22.88 -9.82 -12.01
CA GLY A 60 23.85 -8.74 -12.01
C GLY A 60 25.32 -9.19 -12.02
N LEU A 61 25.62 -10.47 -11.81
CA LEU A 61 27.00 -10.96 -11.88
C LEU A 61 27.40 -11.21 -13.34
N SER A 62 28.49 -10.57 -13.77
CA SER A 62 29.05 -10.78 -15.10
C SER A 62 29.76 -12.14 -15.15
N PRO A 63 29.35 -13.08 -16.04
CA PRO A 63 30.04 -14.35 -16.20
C PRO A 63 31.47 -14.21 -16.77
N PHE A 64 31.81 -13.03 -17.28
CA PHE A 64 33.10 -12.76 -17.93
C PHE A 64 34.17 -12.17 -17.00
N ASP A 65 33.81 -11.72 -15.79
CA ASP A 65 34.73 -11.25 -14.74
C ASP A 65 34.84 -12.27 -13.61
N ALA A 66 35.17 -13.52 -13.96
CA ALA A 66 35.24 -14.63 -13.02
C ALA A 66 36.52 -14.55 -12.15
N THR A 67 36.47 -13.74 -11.09
CA THR A 67 37.42 -13.84 -9.98
C THR A 67 37.02 -14.99 -9.04
N SER A 68 37.95 -15.51 -8.23
CA SER A 68 37.63 -16.54 -7.21
C SER A 68 36.51 -16.08 -6.26
N THR A 69 36.49 -14.79 -5.94
CA THR A 69 35.43 -14.16 -5.12
C THR A 69 34.07 -14.20 -5.83
N THR A 70 34.02 -13.85 -7.12
CA THR A 70 32.79 -13.90 -7.93
C THR A 70 32.20 -15.31 -7.95
N VAL A 71 33.04 -16.34 -8.09
CA VAL A 71 32.60 -17.75 -8.09
C VAL A 71 32.01 -18.14 -6.74
N THR A 72 32.69 -17.82 -5.63
CA THR A 72 32.18 -18.13 -4.29
C THR A 72 30.84 -17.45 -4.04
N THR A 73 30.72 -16.16 -4.37
CA THR A 73 29.46 -15.42 -4.18
C THR A 73 28.32 -15.97 -5.05
N THR A 74 28.61 -16.38 -6.28
CA THR A 74 27.63 -17.03 -7.17
C THR A 74 27.11 -18.34 -6.56
N VAL A 75 28.01 -19.18 -6.04
CA VAL A 75 27.61 -20.45 -5.40
C VAL A 75 26.76 -20.21 -4.16
N VAL A 76 27.14 -19.24 -3.32
CA VAL A 76 26.36 -18.88 -2.12
C VAL A 76 24.96 -18.36 -2.50
N LEU A 77 24.87 -17.49 -3.50
CA LEU A 77 23.59 -16.97 -3.99
C LEU A 77 22.71 -18.07 -4.61
N ALA A 78 23.30 -18.97 -5.41
CA ALA A 78 22.58 -20.08 -6.02
C ALA A 78 22.06 -21.08 -4.97
N ALA A 79 22.88 -21.36 -3.94
CA ALA A 79 22.48 -22.21 -2.81
C ALA A 79 21.35 -21.55 -2.00
N LEU A 80 21.46 -20.24 -1.72
CA LEU A 80 20.41 -19.50 -1.01
C LEU A 80 19.12 -19.49 -1.84
N LEU A 81 19.17 -19.12 -3.12
CA LEU A 81 18.03 -19.14 -4.05
C LEU A 81 17.36 -20.53 -4.08
N GLY A 82 18.13 -21.60 -4.25
CA GLY A 82 17.61 -22.97 -4.26
C GLY A 82 16.95 -23.38 -2.95
N SER A 83 17.56 -23.03 -1.81
CA SER A 83 17.01 -23.34 -0.50
C SER A 83 15.69 -22.59 -0.23
N VAL A 84 15.64 -21.29 -0.55
CA VAL A 84 14.44 -20.47 -0.36
C VAL A 84 13.35 -20.84 -1.36
N ALA A 85 13.70 -21.18 -2.60
CA ALA A 85 12.74 -21.68 -3.59
C ALA A 85 12.11 -23.02 -3.17
N GLY A 86 12.93 -23.94 -2.64
CA GLY A 86 12.43 -25.19 -2.07
C GLY A 86 11.51 -24.95 -0.86
N PHE A 87 11.88 -24.03 0.03
CA PHE A 87 11.03 -23.63 1.15
C PHE A 87 9.73 -22.95 0.71
N LEU A 88 9.78 -22.07 -0.30
CA LEU A 88 8.61 -21.34 -0.81
C LEU A 88 7.52 -22.29 -1.28
N PHE A 89 7.86 -23.46 -1.84
CA PHE A 89 6.87 -24.47 -2.21
C PHE A 89 5.96 -24.87 -1.03
N TYR A 90 6.52 -24.99 0.17
CA TYR A 90 5.78 -25.33 1.39
C TYR A 90 5.19 -24.10 2.09
N ASN A 91 5.80 -22.94 1.91
CA ASN A 91 5.37 -21.67 2.51
C ASN A 91 4.37 -20.89 1.64
N PHE A 92 4.10 -21.33 0.41
CA PHE A 92 3.13 -20.70 -0.46
C PHE A 92 1.71 -20.86 0.09
N HIS A 93 0.93 -19.79 0.09
CA HIS A 93 -0.40 -19.78 0.72
C HIS A 93 -1.34 -20.87 0.16
N PRO A 94 -1.96 -21.73 1.00
CA PRO A 94 -1.85 -21.78 2.45
C PRO A 94 -0.56 -22.49 2.90
N ALA A 95 0.24 -21.85 3.76
CA ALA A 95 1.52 -22.40 4.18
C ALA A 95 1.36 -23.67 5.03
N SER A 96 2.20 -24.67 4.73
CA SER A 96 2.36 -25.89 5.53
C SER A 96 3.52 -25.79 6.52
N ILE A 97 4.49 -24.91 6.27
CA ILE A 97 5.65 -24.65 7.13
C ILE A 97 5.86 -23.14 7.26
N PHE A 98 6.07 -22.67 8.48
CA PHE A 98 6.44 -21.29 8.80
C PHE A 98 7.96 -21.13 8.87
N MET A 99 8.46 -19.97 8.42
CA MET A 99 9.89 -19.68 8.40
C MET A 99 10.40 -19.40 9.83
N GLY A 100 9.69 -18.54 10.55
CA GLY A 100 10.03 -18.14 11.91
C GLY A 100 11.29 -17.27 11.96
N ASP A 101 11.57 -16.73 13.14
CA ASP A 101 12.68 -15.78 13.37
C ASP A 101 14.03 -16.30 12.90
N SER A 102 14.29 -17.61 13.08
CA SER A 102 15.55 -18.24 12.67
C SER A 102 15.79 -18.13 11.15
N GLY A 103 14.75 -18.35 10.33
CA GLY A 103 14.87 -18.30 8.88
C GLY A 103 14.89 -16.87 8.34
N SER A 104 13.99 -16.02 8.84
CA SER A 104 13.81 -14.66 8.36
C SER A 104 15.01 -13.77 8.69
N MET A 105 15.55 -13.88 9.92
CA MET A 105 16.77 -13.16 10.31
C MET A 105 18.00 -13.68 9.58
N PHE A 106 18.11 -14.99 9.35
CA PHE A 106 19.22 -15.56 8.56
C PHE A 106 19.22 -15.02 7.13
N ILE A 107 18.07 -15.05 6.45
CA ILE A 107 17.92 -14.52 5.09
C ILE A 107 18.24 -13.03 5.04
N GLY A 108 17.68 -12.25 5.98
CA GLY A 108 17.93 -10.81 6.07
C GLY A 108 19.41 -10.49 6.29
N PHE A 109 20.07 -11.23 7.19
CA PHE A 109 21.51 -11.09 7.41
C PHE A 109 22.31 -11.43 6.15
N MET A 110 22.05 -12.58 5.52
CA MET A 110 22.75 -13.01 4.30
C MET A 110 22.62 -11.98 3.18
N LEU A 111 21.41 -11.49 2.89
CA LEU A 111 21.19 -10.48 1.86
C LEU A 111 21.83 -9.13 2.22
N SER A 112 21.79 -8.73 3.49
CA SER A 112 22.48 -7.53 3.94
C SER A 112 23.99 -7.62 3.75
N ALA A 113 24.61 -8.79 4.00
CA ALA A 113 26.04 -9.00 3.85
C ALA A 113 26.46 -9.07 2.37
N LEU A 114 25.69 -9.77 1.55
CA LEU A 114 25.94 -9.92 0.12
C LEU A 114 25.85 -8.58 -0.63
N THR A 115 25.02 -7.65 -0.17
CA THR A 115 24.89 -6.30 -0.74
C THR A 115 26.00 -5.33 -0.33
N LEU A 116 26.87 -5.70 0.62
CA LEU A 116 28.07 -4.92 0.98
C LEU A 116 29.24 -5.16 0.01
N GLN A 117 29.16 -6.16 -0.87
CA GLN A 117 30.24 -6.45 -1.82
C GLN A 117 30.19 -5.45 -2.99
N PRO A 118 31.28 -4.71 -3.28
CA PRO A 118 31.32 -3.69 -4.33
C PRO A 118 30.91 -4.22 -5.71
N ASP A 119 31.39 -5.42 -6.06
CA ASP A 119 31.11 -6.09 -7.34
C ASP A 119 29.62 -6.41 -7.53
N LEU A 120 28.89 -6.65 -6.43
CA LEU A 120 27.45 -6.94 -6.44
C LEU A 120 26.60 -5.68 -6.31
N ALA A 121 27.10 -4.68 -5.60
CA ALA A 121 26.41 -3.40 -5.42
C ALA A 121 26.39 -2.54 -6.71
N GLY A 122 26.93 -3.01 -7.84
CA GLY A 122 26.92 -2.25 -9.10
C GLY A 122 27.76 -0.98 -9.04
N THR A 123 28.76 -0.96 -8.15
CA THR A 123 29.61 0.20 -7.84
C THR A 123 30.73 0.44 -8.85
N THR A 124 30.75 -0.31 -9.97
CA THR A 124 31.73 -0.11 -11.06
C THR A 124 31.62 1.25 -11.74
N SER A 125 30.45 1.89 -11.65
CA SER A 125 30.25 3.27 -12.04
C SER A 125 30.59 4.15 -10.84
N GLY A 126 31.66 4.96 -10.89
CA GLY A 126 32.10 5.85 -9.80
C GLY A 126 31.12 6.97 -9.40
N SER A 127 29.85 6.88 -9.78
CA SER A 127 28.78 7.78 -9.38
C SER A 127 28.16 7.31 -8.07
N LEU A 128 28.11 8.22 -7.09
CA LEU A 128 27.45 8.03 -5.79
C LEU A 128 26.01 7.52 -5.96
N LEU A 129 25.32 7.90 -7.04
CA LEU A 129 23.96 7.44 -7.33
C LEU A 129 23.93 5.93 -7.54
N SER A 130 24.85 5.35 -8.31
CA SER A 130 24.90 3.90 -8.56
C SER A 130 25.24 3.14 -7.28
N ILE A 131 26.22 3.66 -6.54
CA ILE A 131 26.73 3.08 -5.29
C ILE A 131 25.63 2.94 -4.22
N VAL A 132 24.77 3.96 -4.09
CA VAL A 132 23.72 3.98 -3.06
C VAL A 132 22.42 3.35 -3.56
N SER A 133 22.01 3.63 -4.79
CA SER A 133 20.67 3.25 -5.26
C SER A 133 20.53 1.76 -5.54
N ALA A 134 21.56 1.09 -6.03
CA ALA A 134 21.48 -0.34 -6.36
C ALA A 134 21.13 -1.24 -5.15
N PRO A 135 21.84 -1.21 -4.01
CA PRO A 135 21.49 -2.03 -2.86
C PRO A 135 20.16 -1.62 -2.21
N VAL A 136 19.82 -0.32 -2.23
CA VAL A 136 18.55 0.19 -1.70
C VAL A 136 17.36 -0.25 -2.54
N LEU A 137 17.47 -0.21 -3.87
CA LEU A 137 16.41 -0.66 -4.79
C LEU A 137 16.23 -2.18 -4.74
N LEU A 138 17.31 -2.93 -4.59
CA LEU A 138 17.22 -4.38 -4.44
C LEU A 138 16.43 -4.78 -3.19
N LEU A 139 16.70 -4.11 -2.05
CA LEU A 139 16.07 -4.38 -0.76
C LEU A 139 14.90 -3.42 -0.48
N LEU A 140 14.31 -2.86 -1.53
CA LEU A 140 13.35 -1.79 -1.40
C LEU A 140 12.14 -2.17 -0.58
N VAL A 141 11.56 -3.36 -0.80
CA VAL A 141 10.30 -3.72 -0.14
C VAL A 141 10.44 -3.86 1.38
N PRO A 142 11.46 -4.56 1.93
CA PRO A 142 11.74 -4.55 3.36
C PRO A 142 11.97 -3.13 3.93
N ILE A 143 12.75 -2.30 3.24
CA ILE A 143 13.02 -0.91 3.65
C ILE A 143 11.74 -0.08 3.62
N PHE A 144 10.94 -0.21 2.56
CA PHE A 144 9.69 0.49 2.34
C PHE A 144 8.68 0.15 3.43
N ASP A 145 8.48 -1.14 3.73
CA ASP A 145 7.50 -1.60 4.71
C ASP A 145 7.82 -1.07 6.11
N THR A 146 9.07 -1.25 6.56
CA THR A 146 9.54 -0.76 7.85
C THR A 146 9.49 0.76 7.97
N THR A 147 9.85 1.47 6.90
CA THR A 147 9.76 2.94 6.86
C THR A 147 8.31 3.41 6.89
N LEU A 148 7.42 2.78 6.13
CA LEU A 148 5.99 3.13 6.08
C LEU A 148 5.34 2.95 7.45
N VAL A 149 5.57 1.80 8.10
CA VAL A 149 5.06 1.51 9.45
C VAL A 149 5.57 2.55 10.43
N THR A 150 6.88 2.74 10.50
CA THR A 150 7.53 3.68 11.43
C THR A 150 7.04 5.11 11.23
N ALA A 151 7.04 5.61 9.99
CA ALA A 151 6.58 6.95 9.66
C ALA A 151 5.10 7.14 9.98
N SER A 152 4.24 6.16 9.64
CA SER A 152 2.81 6.26 9.91
C SER A 152 2.48 6.33 11.41
N ARG A 153 3.23 5.58 12.24
CA ARG A 153 3.10 5.61 13.71
C ARG A 153 3.56 6.92 14.30
N LEU A 154 4.73 7.42 13.90
CA LEU A 154 5.27 8.70 14.34
C LEU A 154 4.34 9.87 13.95
N LEU A 155 3.83 9.88 12.72
CA LEU A 155 2.88 10.90 12.25
C LEU A 155 1.53 10.86 12.98
N SER A 156 1.21 9.73 13.62
CA SER A 156 0.01 9.52 14.43
C SER A 156 0.26 9.68 15.93
N GLY A 157 1.48 10.09 16.35
CA GLY A 157 1.84 10.27 17.75
C GLY A 157 2.06 8.97 18.54
N ARG A 158 2.25 7.84 17.86
CA ARG A 158 2.46 6.51 18.48
C ARG A 158 3.93 6.11 18.45
N SER A 159 4.32 5.23 19.38
CA SER A 159 5.66 4.64 19.39
C SER A 159 5.88 3.72 18.19
N ALA A 160 7.09 3.75 17.64
CA ALA A 160 7.51 2.87 16.55
C ALA A 160 7.71 1.41 17.00
N SER A 161 7.93 1.14 18.29
CA SER A 161 8.37 -0.16 18.83
C SER A 161 7.26 -1.16 19.17
N VAL A 162 5.99 -0.81 19.01
CA VAL A 162 4.86 -1.69 19.34
C VAL A 162 4.57 -2.64 18.16
N GLY A 163 4.46 -3.95 18.38
CA GLY A 163 4.04 -4.89 17.32
C GLY A 163 2.62 -4.60 16.83
N GLY A 164 2.36 -4.66 15.52
CA GLY A 164 1.06 -4.30 14.95
C GLY A 164 0.80 -4.86 13.56
N ARG A 165 -0.47 -4.90 13.13
CA ARG A 165 -0.89 -5.40 11.81
C ARG A 165 -0.92 -4.30 10.75
N ASP A 166 -0.10 -3.26 10.89
CA ASP A 166 -0.09 -2.06 10.04
C ASP A 166 0.99 -2.09 8.95
N HIS A 167 1.56 -3.27 8.70
CA HIS A 167 2.45 -3.52 7.57
C HIS A 167 1.76 -3.31 6.22
N SER A 168 2.55 -3.03 5.18
CA SER A 168 2.10 -2.81 3.80
C SER A 168 1.24 -3.97 3.29
N SER A 169 1.61 -5.20 3.65
CA SER A 169 0.92 -6.43 3.32
C SER A 169 -0.50 -6.50 3.90
N HIS A 170 -0.66 -6.20 5.20
CA HIS A 170 -1.97 -6.10 5.85
C HIS A 170 -2.78 -4.89 5.41
N ARG A 171 -2.14 -3.74 5.12
CA ARG A 171 -2.81 -2.58 4.51
C ARG A 171 -3.40 -2.94 3.16
N LEU A 172 -2.66 -3.69 2.33
CA LEU A 172 -3.15 -4.21 1.05
C LEU A 172 -4.35 -5.15 1.23
N VAL A 173 -4.33 -6.03 2.23
CA VAL A 173 -5.48 -6.89 2.56
C VAL A 173 -6.67 -6.08 3.07
N ALA A 174 -6.46 -5.04 3.89
CA ALA A 174 -7.53 -4.18 4.42
C ALA A 174 -8.31 -3.41 3.33
N ILE A 175 -7.69 -3.21 2.16
CA ILE A 175 -8.33 -2.65 0.96
C ILE A 175 -9.31 -3.65 0.30
N GLY A 176 -9.18 -4.95 0.58
CA GLY A 176 -9.98 -6.02 0.00
C GLY A 176 -9.18 -6.99 -0.88
N LEU A 177 -7.85 -6.89 -0.92
CA LEU A 177 -7.01 -7.88 -1.60
C LEU A 177 -7.00 -9.19 -0.80
N SER A 178 -7.02 -10.33 -1.49
CA SER A 178 -6.69 -11.60 -0.84
C SER A 178 -5.20 -11.62 -0.51
N GLU A 179 -4.80 -12.42 0.48
CA GLU A 179 -3.41 -12.52 0.92
C GLU A 179 -2.45 -12.81 -0.24
N ARG A 180 -2.80 -13.78 -1.09
CA ARG A 180 -2.05 -14.11 -2.32
C ARG A 180 -1.87 -12.90 -3.26
N LYS A 181 -2.91 -12.08 -3.43
CA LYS A 181 -2.84 -10.88 -4.29
C LYS A 181 -1.98 -9.80 -3.65
N ALA A 182 -2.08 -9.59 -2.34
CA ALA A 182 -1.25 -8.63 -1.63
C ALA A 182 0.24 -9.00 -1.72
N VAL A 183 0.58 -10.27 -1.50
CA VAL A 183 1.94 -10.80 -1.69
C VAL A 183 2.40 -10.61 -3.15
N GLY A 184 1.56 -10.94 -4.13
CA GLY A 184 1.87 -10.75 -5.54
C GLY A 184 2.15 -9.29 -5.94
N VAL A 185 1.44 -8.32 -5.35
CA VAL A 185 1.72 -6.89 -5.56
C VAL A 185 3.10 -6.51 -5.02
N LEU A 186 3.46 -6.99 -3.83
CA LEU A 186 4.77 -6.73 -3.23
C LEU A 186 5.91 -7.42 -3.98
N TRP A 187 5.69 -8.62 -4.51
CA TRP A 187 6.62 -9.28 -5.43
C TRP A 187 6.81 -8.48 -6.72
N GLY A 188 5.71 -7.99 -7.32
CA GLY A 188 5.76 -7.13 -8.50
C GLY A 188 6.56 -5.85 -8.25
N LEU A 189 6.38 -5.23 -7.07
CA LEU A 189 7.15 -4.06 -6.66
C LEU A 189 8.64 -4.39 -6.50
N ALA A 190 8.99 -5.54 -5.90
CA ALA A 190 10.37 -5.99 -5.76
C ALA A 190 11.03 -6.27 -7.13
N ILE A 191 10.32 -6.92 -8.05
CA ILE A 191 10.81 -7.18 -9.42
C ILE A 191 11.03 -5.87 -10.16
N LEU A 192 10.10 -4.92 -10.07
CA LEU A 192 10.23 -3.62 -10.70
C LEU A 192 11.44 -2.86 -10.14
N ALA A 193 11.61 -2.84 -8.81
CA ALA A 193 12.73 -2.20 -8.14
C ALA A 193 14.07 -2.84 -8.53
N GLY A 194 14.15 -4.17 -8.52
CA GLY A 194 15.34 -4.92 -8.96
C GLY A 194 15.68 -4.67 -10.42
N THR A 195 14.67 -4.60 -11.30
CA THR A 195 14.86 -4.28 -12.71
C THR A 195 15.44 -2.87 -12.89
N VAL A 196 14.89 -1.87 -12.18
CA VAL A 196 15.45 -0.51 -12.18
C VAL A 196 16.90 -0.55 -11.68
N GLY A 197 17.17 -1.24 -10.57
CA GLY A 197 18.53 -1.41 -10.02
C GLY A 197 19.53 -1.99 -11.02
N VAL A 198 19.13 -3.01 -11.78
CA VAL A 198 19.98 -3.62 -12.82
C VAL A 198 20.14 -2.69 -14.02
N THR A 199 19.09 -2.02 -14.47
CA THR A 199 19.16 -1.12 -15.64
C THR A 199 20.08 0.08 -15.42
N ILE A 200 20.26 0.53 -14.18
CA ILE A 200 21.21 1.60 -13.83
C ILE A 200 22.64 1.25 -14.29
N ARG A 201 22.98 -0.05 -14.35
CA ARG A 201 24.31 -0.53 -14.77
C ARG A 201 24.51 -0.57 -16.29
N SER A 202 23.42 -0.65 -17.06
CA SER A 202 23.48 -0.78 -18.52
C SER A 202 23.16 0.51 -19.26
N VAL A 203 22.65 1.51 -18.56
CA VAL A 203 22.19 2.79 -19.11
C VAL A 203 23.11 3.92 -18.66
N ASN A 204 23.30 4.94 -19.51
CA ASN A 204 24.06 6.14 -19.17
C ASN A 204 23.55 6.77 -17.86
N GLU A 205 24.47 7.22 -17.01
CA GLU A 205 24.20 7.78 -15.67
C GLU A 205 23.02 8.77 -15.63
N SER A 206 22.92 9.62 -16.65
CA SER A 206 21.87 10.64 -16.71
C SER A 206 20.47 10.08 -16.95
N TRP A 207 20.33 8.99 -17.71
CA TRP A 207 19.04 8.33 -17.93
C TRP A 207 18.70 7.44 -16.72
N SER A 208 19.70 6.84 -16.09
CA SER A 208 19.59 6.12 -14.82
C SER A 208 18.98 7.01 -13.72
N ALA A 209 19.44 8.26 -13.60
CA ALA A 209 18.86 9.23 -12.67
C ALA A 209 17.37 9.48 -12.91
N LEU A 210 16.95 9.63 -14.17
CA LEU A 210 15.54 9.84 -14.52
C LEU A 210 14.68 8.61 -14.15
N PHE A 211 15.14 7.40 -14.44
CA PHE A 211 14.40 6.18 -14.10
C PHE A 211 14.25 5.98 -12.60
N VAL A 212 15.32 6.18 -11.83
CA VAL A 212 15.27 6.13 -10.35
C VAL A 212 14.27 7.13 -9.83
N LEU A 213 14.30 8.36 -10.34
CA LEU A 213 13.48 9.44 -9.85
C LEU A 213 11.98 9.25 -10.17
N LEU A 214 11.65 8.74 -11.36
CA LEU A 214 10.28 8.34 -11.71
C LEU A 214 9.78 7.18 -10.85
N PHE A 215 10.65 6.19 -10.62
CA PHE A 215 10.33 5.04 -9.76
C PHE A 215 10.08 5.47 -8.30
N LEU A 216 10.93 6.34 -7.74
CA LEU A 216 10.75 6.88 -6.38
C LEU A 216 9.45 7.68 -6.25
N ILE A 217 9.05 8.45 -7.27
CA ILE A 217 7.73 9.10 -7.27
C ILE A 217 6.61 8.07 -7.22
N GLY A 218 6.67 7.03 -8.06
CA GLY A 218 5.67 5.96 -8.05
C GLY A 218 5.57 5.28 -6.68
N LEU A 219 6.73 5.05 -6.05
CA LEU A 219 6.82 4.50 -4.70
C LEU A 219 6.22 5.44 -3.65
N ILE A 220 6.47 6.75 -3.72
CA ILE A 220 5.88 7.75 -2.81
C ILE A 220 4.36 7.79 -2.97
N VAL A 221 3.86 7.80 -4.22
CA VAL A 221 2.41 7.72 -4.51
C VAL A 221 1.80 6.47 -3.86
N PHE A 222 2.47 5.32 -4.03
CA PHE A 222 2.04 4.07 -3.42
C PHE A 222 2.11 4.11 -1.88
N ALA A 223 3.16 4.69 -1.31
CA ALA A 223 3.32 4.88 0.14
C ALA A 223 2.19 5.73 0.74
N VAL A 224 1.93 6.89 0.12
CA VAL A 224 0.88 7.84 0.55
C VAL A 224 -0.50 7.18 0.45
N TYR A 225 -0.72 6.38 -0.59
CA TYR A 225 -1.94 5.58 -0.70
C TYR A 225 -2.10 4.61 0.47
N LEU A 226 -1.08 3.77 0.72
CA LEU A 226 -1.12 2.80 1.83
C LEU A 226 -1.25 3.46 3.20
N ALA A 227 -0.57 4.59 3.42
CA ALA A 227 -0.61 5.33 4.67
C ALA A 227 -2.03 5.82 5.03
N ARG A 228 -2.88 6.08 4.04
CA ARG A 228 -4.27 6.53 4.26
C ARG A 228 -5.22 5.44 4.71
N ILE A 229 -4.90 4.18 4.41
CA ILE A 229 -5.70 3.06 4.88
C ILE A 229 -5.45 2.94 6.39
N ARG A 230 -6.43 3.39 7.16
CA ARG A 230 -6.43 3.21 8.61
C ARG A 230 -6.76 1.74 8.88
N VAL A 231 -5.78 1.03 9.44
CA VAL A 231 -5.91 -0.38 9.84
C VAL A 231 -6.41 -0.50 11.29
N TYR A 232 -6.43 0.60 12.04
CA TYR A 232 -6.92 0.62 13.42
C TYR A 232 -8.37 1.13 13.46
N ASP A 233 -9.24 0.34 14.06
CA ASP A 233 -10.53 0.82 14.57
C ASP A 233 -10.28 1.82 15.70
N GLU A 234 -11.08 2.87 15.77
CA GLU A 234 -10.93 4.00 16.71
C GLU A 234 -11.19 3.61 18.19
N ASP A 235 -11.39 2.32 18.48
CA ASP A 235 -11.90 1.81 19.76
C ASP A 235 -10.84 1.60 20.85
N GLU A 236 -9.53 1.72 20.55
CA GLU A 236 -8.43 1.62 21.54
C GLU A 236 -7.85 2.98 21.97
N VAL A 237 -8.50 4.10 21.64
CA VAL A 237 -8.16 5.37 22.27
C VAL A 237 -8.88 5.43 23.61
N ASP A 238 -8.13 5.22 24.69
CA ASP A 238 -8.55 5.50 26.07
C ASP A 238 -9.51 6.70 26.13
N GLU A 239 -10.74 6.47 26.61
CA GLU A 239 -11.78 7.50 26.80
C GLU A 239 -11.29 8.67 27.67
N SER A 240 -10.16 8.51 28.38
CA SER A 240 -9.54 9.56 29.19
C SER A 240 -8.96 10.75 28.39
N VAL A 241 -8.79 10.63 27.07
CA VAL A 241 -8.26 11.72 26.20
C VAL A 241 -9.37 12.44 25.41
N ALA A 242 -10.59 11.89 25.36
CA ALA A 242 -11.68 12.36 24.51
C ALA A 242 -12.28 13.72 24.93
N SER A 243 -12.02 14.23 26.13
CA SER A 243 -12.62 15.49 26.61
C SER A 243 -11.85 16.77 26.23
N ARG A 244 -10.79 16.69 25.40
CA ARG A 244 -9.99 17.86 25.00
C ARG A 244 -9.82 18.11 23.50
N SER A 245 -10.49 17.37 22.61
CA SER A 245 -10.10 17.39 21.19
C SER A 245 -11.20 17.77 20.19
N THR A 246 -11.18 19.03 19.76
CA THR A 246 -11.45 19.42 18.36
C THR A 246 -10.20 20.04 17.69
N PRO A 247 -9.07 19.33 17.57
CA PRO A 247 -8.11 19.64 16.49
C PRO A 247 -7.58 18.43 15.69
N LEU A 248 -7.99 17.19 15.97
CA LEU A 248 -7.36 16.01 15.36
C LEU A 248 -7.75 15.79 13.88
N VAL A 249 -8.98 16.17 13.50
CA VAL A 249 -9.48 16.04 12.12
C VAL A 249 -8.88 17.14 11.22
N SER A 250 -8.67 18.35 11.74
CA SER A 250 -7.96 19.41 11.02
C SER A 250 -6.50 19.02 10.79
N ASP A 251 -5.80 18.47 11.77
CA ASP A 251 -4.39 18.06 11.60
C ASP A 251 -4.19 17.01 10.51
N LEU A 252 -5.12 16.06 10.39
CA LEU A 252 -5.02 15.00 9.38
C LEU A 252 -5.32 15.52 7.96
N LEU A 253 -6.26 16.47 7.84
CA LEU A 253 -6.58 17.13 6.56
C LEU A 253 -5.42 18.00 6.06
N HIS A 254 -4.72 18.72 6.95
CA HIS A 254 -3.53 19.49 6.60
C HIS A 254 -2.36 18.58 6.15
N LYS A 255 -2.14 17.44 6.82
CA LYS A 255 -1.09 16.47 6.45
C LYS A 255 -1.32 15.86 5.06
N VAL A 256 -2.57 15.57 4.73
CA VAL A 256 -2.95 15.04 3.40
C VAL A 256 -2.72 16.08 2.29
N ALA A 257 -3.11 17.33 2.52
CA ALA A 257 -2.85 18.41 1.57
C ALA A 257 -1.35 18.65 1.38
N ALA A 258 -0.56 18.61 2.46
CA ALA A 258 0.89 18.75 2.39
C ALA A 258 1.55 17.65 1.53
N ALA A 259 1.12 16.40 1.67
CA ALA A 259 1.63 15.30 0.86
C ALA A 259 1.35 15.47 -0.64
N GLU A 260 0.20 16.05 -1.00
CA GLU A 260 -0.14 16.33 -2.39
C GLU A 260 0.70 17.45 -2.98
N VAL A 261 0.91 18.54 -2.23
CA VAL A 261 1.79 19.65 -2.61
C VAL A 261 3.23 19.15 -2.81
N LEU A 262 3.72 18.29 -1.92
CA LEU A 262 5.06 17.68 -2.04
C LEU A 262 5.17 16.76 -3.26
N LEU A 263 4.13 15.95 -3.53
CA LEU A 263 4.08 15.10 -4.73
C LEU A 263 4.14 15.96 -6.00
N ASP A 264 3.33 17.01 -6.08
CA ASP A 264 3.31 17.91 -7.25
C ASP A 264 4.61 18.66 -7.43
N PHE A 265 5.22 19.12 -6.34
CA PHE A 265 6.56 19.71 -6.38
C PHE A 265 7.57 18.75 -7.03
N GLY A 266 7.52 17.47 -6.64
CA GLY A 266 8.32 16.41 -7.24
C GLY A 266 8.01 16.23 -8.73
N LEU A 267 6.73 16.05 -9.09
CA LEU A 267 6.30 15.83 -10.47
C LEU A 267 6.70 16.99 -11.39
N VAL A 268 6.57 18.23 -10.91
CA VAL A 268 7.01 19.45 -11.62
C VAL A 268 8.52 19.44 -11.84
N SER A 269 9.29 19.20 -10.79
CA SER A 269 10.76 19.17 -10.87
C SER A 269 11.24 18.10 -11.85
N ILE A 270 10.60 16.93 -11.83
CA ILE A 270 10.96 15.76 -12.63
C ILE A 270 10.56 15.94 -14.09
N ALA A 271 9.36 16.46 -14.35
CA ALA A 271 8.93 16.81 -15.69
C ALA A 271 9.90 17.81 -16.33
N TYR A 272 10.37 18.81 -15.56
CA TYR A 272 11.29 19.82 -16.07
C TYR A 272 12.69 19.27 -16.33
N TYR A 273 13.21 18.47 -15.41
CA TYR A 273 14.48 17.75 -15.60
C TYR A 273 14.42 16.82 -16.82
N ALA A 274 13.36 16.03 -16.95
CA ALA A 274 13.12 15.15 -18.08
C ALA A 274 13.05 15.92 -19.40
N ALA A 275 12.37 17.07 -19.43
CA ALA A 275 12.29 17.91 -20.62
C ALA A 275 13.66 18.41 -21.08
N TYR A 276 14.52 18.85 -20.15
CA TYR A 276 15.91 19.18 -20.48
C TYR A 276 16.68 17.98 -21.03
N ARG A 277 16.46 16.80 -20.45
CA ARG A 277 17.15 15.58 -20.86
C ARG A 277 16.73 15.08 -22.24
N PHE A 278 15.44 15.13 -22.55
CA PHE A 278 14.94 14.84 -23.90
C PHE A 278 15.40 15.88 -24.92
N ARG A 279 15.56 17.15 -24.52
CA ARG A 279 16.00 18.21 -25.42
C ARG A 279 17.50 18.20 -25.70
N PHE A 280 18.31 17.89 -24.69
CA PHE A 280 19.76 18.01 -24.74
C PHE A 280 20.42 16.69 -24.32
N PHE A 281 21.14 16.09 -25.27
CA PHE A 281 21.90 14.87 -25.04
C PHE A 281 23.31 15.19 -24.51
N ASP A 282 23.75 14.38 -23.55
CA ASP A 282 25.09 14.36 -22.94
C ASP A 282 25.80 15.72 -22.84
N VAL A 283 26.74 16.01 -23.75
CA VAL A 283 27.56 17.23 -23.73
C VAL A 283 26.72 18.52 -23.78
N ALA A 284 25.63 18.51 -24.55
CA ALA A 284 24.73 19.65 -24.63
C ALA A 284 23.97 19.86 -23.31
N PHE A 285 23.66 18.79 -22.57
CA PHE A 285 23.02 18.90 -21.27
C PHE A 285 23.96 19.56 -20.27
N SER A 286 25.21 19.10 -20.17
CA SER A 286 26.20 19.65 -19.24
C SER A 286 26.43 21.15 -19.46
N ARG A 287 26.47 21.59 -20.73
CA ARG A 287 26.58 23.03 -21.07
C ARG A 287 25.37 23.84 -20.63
N ASN A 288 24.18 23.25 -20.70
CA ASN A 288 22.91 23.90 -20.35
C ASN A 288 22.49 23.65 -18.89
N PHE A 289 23.29 22.91 -18.10
CA PHE A 289 22.93 22.55 -16.73
C PHE A 289 22.85 23.76 -15.80
N ALA A 290 23.75 24.74 -15.98
CA ALA A 290 23.69 26.01 -15.23
C ALA A 290 22.38 26.76 -15.50
N VAL A 291 21.96 26.80 -16.78
CA VAL A 291 20.70 27.43 -17.19
C VAL A 291 19.51 26.69 -16.60
N PHE A 292 19.53 25.35 -16.61
CA PHE A 292 18.52 24.51 -15.94
C PHE A 292 18.42 24.81 -14.44
N MET A 293 19.54 24.83 -13.72
CA MET A 293 19.56 25.11 -12.28
C MET A 293 19.04 26.52 -11.95
N GLN A 294 19.32 27.50 -12.82
CA GLN A 294 18.85 28.86 -12.69
C GLN A 294 17.34 28.99 -12.92
N SER A 295 16.77 28.28 -13.90
CA SER A 295 15.33 28.35 -14.19
C SER A 295 14.46 27.44 -13.34
N LEU A 296 15.00 26.34 -12.80
CA LEU A 296 14.24 25.35 -12.03
C LEU A 296 13.41 25.98 -10.90
N PRO A 297 13.95 26.84 -10.02
CA PRO A 297 13.15 27.47 -8.96
C PRO A 297 12.01 28.33 -9.51
N VAL A 298 12.26 29.08 -10.61
CA VAL A 298 11.26 29.95 -11.22
C VAL A 298 10.11 29.12 -11.82
N VAL A 299 10.44 28.03 -12.51
CA VAL A 299 9.45 27.11 -13.09
C VAL A 299 8.63 26.44 -12.00
N VAL A 300 9.29 25.90 -10.97
CA VAL A 300 8.63 25.24 -9.85
C VAL A 300 7.70 26.21 -9.13
N VAL A 301 8.18 27.39 -8.72
CA VAL A 301 7.34 28.38 -8.01
C VAL A 301 6.15 28.81 -8.87
N SER A 302 6.38 29.14 -10.14
CA SER A 302 5.30 29.57 -11.05
C SER A 302 4.24 28.49 -11.19
N GLN A 303 4.65 27.24 -11.41
CA GLN A 303 3.73 26.12 -11.60
C GLN A 303 2.96 25.79 -10.31
N MET A 304 3.64 25.78 -9.16
CA MET A 304 3.00 25.49 -7.86
C MET A 304 1.98 26.56 -7.48
N VAL A 305 2.28 27.85 -7.74
CA VAL A 305 1.32 28.94 -7.54
C VAL A 305 0.09 28.78 -8.44
N VAL A 306 0.28 28.46 -9.72
CA VAL A 306 -0.84 28.25 -10.64
C VAL A 306 -1.67 27.02 -10.27
N LEU A 307 -1.06 25.92 -9.83
CA LEU A 307 -1.78 24.74 -9.33
C LEU A 307 -2.60 25.08 -8.08
N ALA A 308 -2.04 25.88 -7.16
CA ALA A 308 -2.72 26.29 -5.94
C ALA A 308 -3.92 27.21 -6.22
N VAL A 309 -3.74 28.24 -7.04
CA VAL A 309 -4.78 29.21 -7.39
C VAL A 309 -5.83 28.59 -8.33
N GLY A 310 -5.39 27.78 -9.29
CA GLY A 310 -6.20 27.11 -10.30
C GLY A 310 -7.09 25.98 -9.76
N GLY A 311 -7.16 25.82 -8.44
CA GLY A 311 -8.00 24.84 -7.77
C GLY A 311 -7.48 23.40 -7.81
N GLY A 312 -6.20 23.18 -8.13
CA GLY A 312 -5.60 21.85 -8.17
C GLY A 312 -5.71 21.08 -6.85
N TYR A 313 -5.80 21.81 -5.73
CA TYR A 313 -5.95 21.26 -4.37
C TYR A 313 -7.36 21.44 -3.78
N ARG A 314 -8.33 21.99 -4.54
CA ARG A 314 -9.71 22.24 -4.07
C ARG A 314 -10.64 21.10 -4.50
N GLY A 315 -10.66 20.00 -3.75
CA GLY A 315 -11.59 18.88 -4.01
C GLY A 315 -10.94 17.51 -3.93
N VAL A 316 -10.20 17.30 -2.84
CA VAL A 316 -8.97 16.52 -2.82
C VAL A 316 -9.12 15.06 -3.30
N TRP A 317 -10.30 14.41 -3.24
CA TRP A 317 -10.41 12.97 -3.58
C TRP A 317 -11.79 12.54 -4.11
N ARG A 318 -12.53 13.41 -4.82
CA ARG A 318 -13.86 13.07 -5.35
C ARG A 318 -13.81 12.86 -6.86
N TYR A 319 -14.00 11.60 -7.29
CA TYR A 319 -14.11 11.12 -8.67
C TYR A 319 -13.32 11.91 -9.72
N PHE A 320 -12.04 11.56 -9.93
CA PHE A 320 -11.23 12.08 -11.04
C PHE A 320 -11.98 11.91 -12.37
N GLY A 321 -12.48 13.01 -12.93
CA GLY A 321 -13.32 13.04 -14.13
C GLY A 321 -12.66 13.73 -15.30
N LEU A 322 -13.37 13.77 -16.44
CA LEU A 322 -12.90 14.50 -17.64
C LEU A 322 -12.67 15.99 -17.35
N HIS A 323 -13.48 16.57 -16.46
CA HIS A 323 -13.35 17.97 -16.05
C HIS A 323 -12.02 18.25 -15.32
N ASP A 324 -11.52 17.29 -14.52
CA ASP A 324 -10.25 17.45 -13.80
C ASP A 324 -9.07 17.38 -14.77
N VAL A 325 -9.14 16.51 -15.78
CA VAL A 325 -8.14 16.43 -16.86
C VAL A 325 -8.03 17.78 -17.58
N LEU A 326 -9.16 18.40 -17.92
CA LEU A 326 -9.18 19.72 -18.57
C LEU A 326 -8.65 20.82 -17.64
N ALA A 327 -8.99 20.78 -16.35
CA ALA A 327 -8.47 21.72 -15.36
C ALA A 327 -6.94 21.60 -15.22
N PHE A 328 -6.39 20.38 -15.17
CA PHE A 328 -4.94 20.15 -15.17
C PHE A 328 -4.29 20.65 -16.46
N GLY A 329 -4.86 20.35 -17.63
CA GLY A 329 -4.37 20.87 -18.90
C GLY A 329 -4.27 22.40 -18.92
N ARG A 330 -5.33 23.09 -18.47
CA ARG A 330 -5.33 24.54 -18.32
C ARG A 330 -4.25 25.02 -17.35
N ASN A 331 -4.15 24.42 -16.16
CA ASN A 331 -3.18 24.84 -15.14
C ASN A 331 -1.73 24.59 -15.58
N VAL A 332 -1.45 23.54 -16.34
CA VAL A 332 -0.13 23.28 -16.93
C VAL A 332 0.21 24.33 -17.97
N VAL A 333 -0.72 24.67 -18.87
CA VAL A 333 -0.48 25.71 -19.89
C VAL A 333 -0.24 27.07 -19.23
N VAL A 334 -1.12 27.48 -18.30
CA VAL A 334 -1.00 28.77 -17.60
C VAL A 334 0.29 28.83 -16.78
N GLY A 335 0.65 27.76 -16.06
CA GLY A 335 1.88 27.70 -15.27
C GLY A 335 3.14 27.73 -16.13
N THR A 336 3.14 27.02 -17.26
CA THR A 336 4.25 27.04 -18.23
C THR A 336 4.44 28.41 -18.87
N VAL A 337 3.35 29.10 -19.20
CA VAL A 337 3.37 30.46 -19.76
C VAL A 337 3.83 31.46 -18.69
N ALA A 338 3.31 31.37 -17.47
CA ALA A 338 3.73 32.21 -16.34
C ALA A 338 5.23 32.06 -16.05
N ALA A 339 5.76 30.83 -16.07
CA ALA A 339 7.18 30.58 -15.90
C ALA A 339 8.03 31.23 -17.00
N GLN A 340 7.60 31.16 -18.27
CA GLN A 340 8.29 31.83 -19.37
C GLN A 340 8.29 33.36 -19.23
N PHE A 341 7.17 33.96 -18.82
CA PHE A 341 7.11 35.40 -18.54
C PHE A 341 7.99 35.80 -17.35
N ALA A 342 8.02 35.00 -16.29
CA ALA A 342 8.89 35.24 -15.15
C ALA A 342 10.38 35.17 -15.54
N LEU A 343 10.77 34.19 -16.36
CA LEU A 343 12.13 34.08 -16.89
C LEU A 343 12.48 35.22 -17.88
N LEU A 344 11.51 35.68 -18.67
CA LEU A 344 11.67 36.85 -19.52
C LEU A 344 11.91 38.11 -18.70
N TYR A 345 11.15 38.31 -17.62
CA TYR A 345 11.31 39.47 -16.75
C TYR A 345 12.63 39.45 -15.97
N LEU A 346 12.99 38.31 -15.38
CA LEU A 346 14.17 38.17 -14.51
C LEU A 346 15.49 38.05 -15.29
N TYR A 347 15.47 37.33 -16.42
CA TYR A 347 16.69 36.92 -17.14
C TYR A 347 16.63 37.20 -18.65
N ARG A 348 15.66 38.00 -19.10
CA ARG A 348 15.46 38.38 -20.51
C ARG A 348 15.25 37.20 -21.47
N PHE A 349 15.00 36.00 -20.93
CA PHE A 349 14.87 34.76 -21.69
C PHE A 349 16.07 34.45 -22.60
N GLU A 350 17.27 34.95 -22.25
CA GLU A 350 18.49 34.66 -23.01
C GLU A 350 18.97 33.23 -22.76
N ASN A 351 19.32 32.50 -23.83
CA ASN A 351 19.79 31.10 -23.79
C ASN A 351 18.76 30.04 -23.34
N TYR A 352 17.48 30.40 -23.16
CA TYR A 352 16.43 29.44 -22.83
C TYR A 352 15.77 28.85 -24.09
N SER A 353 15.68 27.53 -24.15
CA SER A 353 15.07 26.81 -25.28
C SER A 353 13.55 26.70 -25.11
N ARG A 354 12.78 27.32 -26.02
CA ARG A 354 11.30 27.24 -26.04
C ARG A 354 10.78 25.80 -26.15
N ALA A 355 11.50 24.94 -26.86
CA ALA A 355 11.17 23.53 -27.01
C ALA A 355 11.17 22.77 -25.68
N VAL A 356 12.02 23.18 -24.71
CA VAL A 356 12.02 22.57 -23.37
C VAL A 356 10.69 22.83 -22.67
N PHE A 357 10.15 24.05 -22.75
CA PHE A 357 8.88 24.39 -22.10
C PHE A 357 7.70 23.65 -22.73
N ALA A 358 7.74 23.41 -24.05
CA ALA A 358 6.73 22.58 -24.72
C ALA A 358 6.81 21.11 -24.25
N LEU A 359 8.01 20.53 -24.21
CA LEU A 359 8.23 19.17 -23.69
C LEU A 359 7.81 19.05 -22.22
N TYR A 360 8.19 20.04 -21.40
CA TYR A 360 7.81 20.13 -20.00
C TYR A 360 6.31 20.13 -19.81
N ALA A 361 5.56 20.93 -20.57
CA ALA A 361 4.10 20.97 -20.47
C ALA A 361 3.48 19.61 -20.80
N ILE A 362 3.95 18.93 -21.85
CA ILE A 362 3.45 17.60 -22.23
C ILE A 362 3.76 16.59 -21.13
N LEU A 363 5.01 16.52 -20.67
CA LEU A 363 5.45 15.57 -19.65
C LEU A 363 4.73 15.81 -18.32
N LEU A 364 4.61 17.06 -17.89
CA LEU A 364 3.92 17.41 -16.66
C LEU A 364 2.43 17.05 -16.73
N PHE A 365 1.76 17.35 -17.85
CA PHE A 365 0.36 16.98 -18.03
C PHE A 365 0.15 15.46 -17.92
N VAL A 366 1.02 14.67 -18.56
CA VAL A 366 0.97 13.19 -18.47
C VAL A 366 1.20 12.74 -17.03
N LEU A 367 2.22 13.26 -16.34
CA LEU A 367 2.57 12.86 -14.98
C LEU A 367 1.49 13.26 -13.94
N LEU A 368 0.92 14.46 -14.03
CA LEU A 368 -0.19 14.88 -13.19
C LEU A 368 -1.42 13.98 -13.45
N THR A 369 -1.79 13.77 -14.71
CA THR A 369 -2.93 12.92 -15.08
C THR A 369 -2.73 11.49 -14.59
N ALA A 370 -1.57 10.90 -14.82
CA ALA A 370 -1.24 9.53 -14.42
C ALA A 370 -1.26 9.37 -12.89
N SER A 371 -0.67 10.30 -12.14
CA SER A 371 -0.67 10.26 -10.68
C SER A 371 -2.08 10.31 -10.09
N ARG A 372 -3.01 11.08 -10.66
CA ARG A 372 -4.41 11.12 -10.18
C ARG A 372 -5.21 9.91 -10.65
N ALA A 373 -5.03 9.51 -11.91
CA ALA A 373 -5.67 8.32 -12.45
C ALA A 373 -5.28 7.06 -11.67
N SER A 374 -4.02 6.93 -11.22
CA SER A 374 -3.59 5.79 -10.40
C SER A 374 -4.33 5.72 -9.08
N PHE A 375 -4.57 6.85 -8.41
CA PHE A 375 -5.37 6.89 -7.19
C PHE A 375 -6.83 6.51 -7.44
N ARG A 376 -7.43 7.00 -8.54
CA ARG A 376 -8.79 6.61 -8.93
C ARG A 376 -8.89 5.10 -9.18
N MET A 377 -8.02 4.55 -10.03
CA MET A 377 -8.00 3.13 -10.35
C MET A 377 -7.85 2.27 -9.09
N MET A 378 -6.95 2.68 -8.19
CA MET A 378 -6.72 1.95 -6.95
C MET A 378 -7.95 2.00 -6.02
N SER A 379 -8.62 3.15 -5.91
CA SER A 379 -9.87 3.28 -5.13
C SER A 379 -11.04 2.50 -5.75
N GLU A 380 -11.19 2.50 -7.08
CA GLU A 380 -12.22 1.71 -7.75
C GLU A 380 -11.97 0.21 -7.59
N PHE A 381 -10.70 -0.22 -7.64
CA PHE A 381 -10.32 -1.62 -7.40
C PHE A 381 -10.64 -2.05 -5.96
N ALA A 382 -10.33 -1.21 -4.98
CA ALA A 382 -10.68 -1.41 -3.58
C ALA A 382 -12.19 -1.61 -3.38
N HIS A 383 -13.00 -0.73 -3.99
CA HIS A 383 -14.46 -0.80 -3.87
C HIS A 383 -15.05 -2.02 -4.59
N ARG A 384 -14.59 -2.33 -5.81
CA ARG A 384 -15.06 -3.50 -6.57
C ARG A 384 -14.79 -4.82 -5.85
N GLN A 385 -13.69 -4.90 -5.10
CA GLN A 385 -13.32 -6.12 -4.40
C GLN A 385 -14.02 -6.26 -3.03
N ARG A 386 -14.40 -5.15 -2.39
CA ARG A 386 -15.38 -5.18 -1.27
C ARG A 386 -16.78 -5.58 -1.73
N ASP A 387 -17.11 -5.35 -3.00
CA ASP A 387 -18.41 -5.68 -3.58
C ASP A 387 -18.56 -7.15 -4.04
N SER A 388 -17.51 -7.99 -3.94
CA SER A 388 -17.55 -9.40 -4.39
C SER A 388 -18.05 -10.40 -3.33
N GLY A 389 -18.51 -9.95 -2.18
CA GLY A 389 -19.13 -10.80 -1.15
C GLY A 389 -20.60 -11.13 -1.47
N ARG A 390 -21.11 -12.25 -0.94
CA ARG A 390 -22.53 -12.61 -0.98
C ARG A 390 -23.37 -11.47 -0.40
N ARG A 391 -24.32 -10.98 -1.18
CA ARG A 391 -25.19 -9.85 -0.82
C ARG A 391 -26.07 -10.24 0.36
N LEU A 392 -25.81 -9.62 1.50
CA LEU A 392 -26.39 -9.97 2.78
C LEU A 392 -27.33 -8.86 3.25
N VAL A 393 -28.53 -9.27 3.66
CA VAL A 393 -29.53 -8.40 4.29
C VAL A 393 -29.83 -8.95 5.68
N ILE A 394 -29.92 -8.05 6.67
CA ILE A 394 -30.34 -8.41 8.03
C ILE A 394 -31.80 -8.04 8.21
N TYR A 395 -32.62 -9.02 8.53
CA TYR A 395 -34.01 -8.82 8.91
C TYR A 395 -34.11 -8.59 10.42
N GLY A 396 -34.67 -7.43 10.79
CA GLY A 396 -34.71 -6.87 12.14
C GLY A 396 -33.63 -5.79 12.35
N ALA A 397 -34.02 -4.51 12.42
CA ALA A 397 -33.16 -3.37 12.71
C ALA A 397 -33.22 -2.94 14.19
N GLY A 398 -33.49 -3.88 15.10
CA GLY A 398 -33.43 -3.64 16.55
C GLY A 398 -32.02 -3.81 17.13
N ASP A 399 -31.91 -3.84 18.45
CA ASP A 399 -30.62 -3.99 19.15
C ASP A 399 -29.88 -5.27 18.75
N GLY A 400 -30.61 -6.37 18.54
CA GLY A 400 -30.05 -7.63 18.02
C GLY A 400 -29.44 -7.51 16.63
N GLY A 401 -30.04 -6.70 15.75
CA GLY A 401 -29.52 -6.42 14.41
C GLY A 401 -28.30 -5.50 14.44
N ALA A 402 -28.28 -4.51 15.34
CA ALA A 402 -27.10 -3.69 15.57
C ALA A 402 -25.91 -4.54 16.05
N MET A 403 -26.15 -5.44 17.01
CA MET A 403 -25.15 -6.37 17.52
C MET A 403 -24.67 -7.35 16.44
N ALA A 404 -25.59 -7.83 15.59
CA ALA A 404 -25.26 -8.69 14.45
C ALA A 404 -24.25 -8.05 13.50
N VAL A 405 -24.49 -6.78 13.16
CA VAL A 405 -23.56 -6.00 12.34
C VAL A 405 -22.23 -5.82 13.05
N GLY A 406 -22.22 -5.52 14.34
CA GLY A 406 -20.99 -5.40 15.13
C GLY A 406 -20.15 -6.69 15.07
N GLN A 407 -20.76 -7.86 15.20
CA GLN A 407 -20.06 -9.15 15.13
C GLN A 407 -19.59 -9.50 13.70
N LEU A 408 -20.44 -9.28 12.70
CA LEU A 408 -20.15 -9.53 11.29
C LEU A 408 -19.09 -8.57 10.71
N LEU A 409 -18.98 -7.35 11.25
CA LEU A 409 -17.91 -6.41 10.88
C LEU A 409 -16.61 -6.70 11.63
N LYS A 410 -16.67 -7.13 12.91
CA LYS A 410 -15.49 -7.48 13.72
C LYS A 410 -14.75 -8.70 13.17
N GLN A 411 -15.48 -9.74 12.77
CA GLN A 411 -14.90 -10.77 11.93
C GLN A 411 -14.83 -10.19 10.52
N SER A 412 -13.70 -9.62 10.11
CA SER A 412 -13.46 -9.18 8.73
C SER A 412 -13.64 -10.34 7.75
N ASN A 413 -14.89 -10.70 7.45
CA ASN A 413 -15.24 -11.90 6.72
C ASN A 413 -15.48 -11.46 5.27
N PRO A 414 -14.49 -11.65 4.36
CA PRO A 414 -14.58 -11.16 2.98
C PRO A 414 -15.71 -11.82 2.15
N GLY A 415 -16.44 -12.77 2.74
CA GLY A 415 -17.51 -13.52 2.09
C GLY A 415 -18.86 -12.82 1.99
N TYR A 416 -19.13 -11.73 2.72
CA TYR A 416 -20.45 -11.08 2.74
C TYR A 416 -20.38 -9.58 2.42
N ARG A 417 -21.31 -9.11 1.58
CA ARG A 417 -21.52 -7.70 1.24
C ARG A 417 -22.84 -7.25 1.86
N MET A 418 -22.76 -6.46 2.93
CA MET A 418 -23.94 -5.95 3.63
C MET A 418 -24.68 -4.92 2.76
N LEU A 419 -25.94 -5.17 2.43
CA LEU A 419 -26.79 -4.25 1.65
C LEU A 419 -27.55 -3.29 2.55
N GLY A 420 -28.04 -3.77 3.69
CA GLY A 420 -28.85 -2.99 4.60
C GLY A 420 -29.74 -3.84 5.50
N PHE A 421 -30.56 -3.15 6.28
CA PHE A 421 -31.54 -3.78 7.14
C PHE A 421 -32.91 -3.80 6.48
N ILE A 422 -33.72 -4.80 6.85
CA ILE A 422 -35.16 -4.82 6.62
C ILE A 422 -35.83 -4.83 7.98
N ASP A 423 -36.79 -3.94 8.21
CA ASP A 423 -37.57 -3.92 9.44
C ASP A 423 -39.01 -3.51 9.09
N ASP A 424 -39.98 -4.17 9.70
CA ASP A 424 -41.40 -3.90 9.44
C ASP A 424 -41.92 -2.71 10.23
N ASP A 425 -41.13 -2.16 11.16
CA ASP A 425 -41.46 -0.94 11.87
C ASP A 425 -41.30 0.28 10.93
N PRO A 426 -42.41 0.95 10.53
CA PRO A 426 -42.35 2.09 9.62
C PRO A 426 -41.58 3.28 10.20
N ALA A 427 -41.42 3.38 11.53
CA ALA A 427 -40.62 4.43 12.15
C ALA A 427 -39.12 4.26 11.87
N LYS A 428 -38.66 3.05 11.56
CA LYS A 428 -37.25 2.74 11.28
C LYS A 428 -36.89 2.86 9.81
N ILE A 429 -37.88 2.85 8.92
CA ILE A 429 -37.69 3.08 7.49
C ILE A 429 -37.13 4.51 7.31
N ARG A 430 -35.98 4.64 6.62
CA ARG A 430 -35.14 5.87 6.48
C ARG A 430 -34.12 6.14 7.59
N ILE A 431 -34.04 5.32 8.63
CA ILE A 431 -32.95 5.38 9.61
C ILE A 431 -31.71 4.64 9.06
N ARG A 432 -30.51 5.08 9.46
CA ARG A 432 -29.25 4.35 9.21
C ARG A 432 -28.72 3.78 10.53
N LEU A 433 -28.46 2.47 10.57
CA LEU A 433 -27.78 1.79 11.67
C LEU A 433 -26.35 1.44 11.24
N HIS A 434 -25.33 1.80 12.02
CA HIS A 434 -23.91 1.51 11.69
C HIS A 434 -23.52 1.80 10.23
N ARG A 435 -24.04 2.90 9.66
CA ARG A 435 -23.86 3.38 8.27
C ARG A 435 -24.68 2.66 7.19
N TYR A 436 -25.43 1.61 7.53
CA TYR A 436 -26.30 0.88 6.60
C TYR A 436 -27.76 1.37 6.70
N PRO A 437 -28.45 1.57 5.57
CA PRO A 437 -29.85 1.99 5.57
C PRO A 437 -30.79 0.85 5.95
N VAL A 438 -31.91 1.19 6.59
CA VAL A 438 -33.10 0.34 6.58
C VAL A 438 -33.76 0.50 5.20
N LEU A 439 -33.65 -0.51 4.36
CA LEU A 439 -34.05 -0.52 2.95
C LEU A 439 -35.57 -0.48 2.78
N GLY A 440 -36.30 -1.10 3.71
CA GLY A 440 -37.75 -1.16 3.68
C GLY A 440 -38.29 -2.25 4.60
N ASP A 441 -39.51 -2.68 4.29
CA ASP A 441 -40.27 -3.72 5.00
C ASP A 441 -40.12 -5.10 4.34
N CYS A 442 -40.87 -6.08 4.82
CA CYS A 442 -40.90 -7.43 4.26
C CYS A 442 -41.30 -7.49 2.76
N GLN A 443 -42.05 -6.52 2.24
CA GLN A 443 -42.36 -6.46 0.80
C GLN A 443 -41.11 -6.10 0.00
N HIS A 444 -40.31 -5.16 0.50
CA HIS A 444 -39.02 -4.82 -0.09
C HIS A 444 -38.04 -6.01 -0.05
N LEU A 445 -38.04 -6.79 1.04
CA LEU A 445 -37.26 -8.04 1.10
C LEU A 445 -37.71 -9.03 0.02
N THR A 446 -39.01 -9.15 -0.21
CA THR A 446 -39.56 -10.02 -1.26
C THR A 446 -39.07 -9.60 -2.64
N GLN A 447 -39.08 -8.29 -2.92
CA GLN A 447 -38.55 -7.74 -4.17
C GLN A 447 -37.06 -8.04 -4.33
N LEU A 448 -36.26 -7.82 -3.29
CA LEU A 448 -34.81 -8.05 -3.31
C LEU A 448 -34.43 -9.53 -3.48
N VAL A 449 -35.22 -10.45 -2.91
CA VAL A 449 -34.99 -11.89 -3.07
C VAL A 449 -35.41 -12.36 -4.46
N THR A 450 -36.54 -11.88 -4.98
CA THR A 450 -37.05 -12.28 -6.31
C THR A 450 -36.29 -11.65 -7.47
N SER A 451 -35.75 -10.43 -7.32
CA SER A 451 -34.85 -9.80 -8.30
C SER A 451 -33.47 -10.47 -8.34
N GLY A 452 -33.17 -11.36 -7.39
CA GLY A 452 -31.85 -11.94 -7.23
C GLY A 452 -30.83 -10.90 -6.77
N ASP A 453 -31.24 -9.87 -6.02
CA ASP A 453 -30.36 -8.85 -5.45
C ASP A 453 -29.73 -9.27 -4.11
N VAL A 454 -30.18 -10.38 -3.53
CA VAL A 454 -29.74 -10.88 -2.22
C VAL A 454 -29.35 -12.34 -2.31
N ASP A 455 -28.20 -12.68 -1.75
CA ASP A 455 -27.67 -14.06 -1.70
C ASP A 455 -27.83 -14.68 -0.30
N THR A 456 -27.95 -13.86 0.74
CA THR A 456 -28.08 -14.30 2.13
C THR A 456 -28.98 -13.38 2.95
N VAL A 457 -29.89 -13.97 3.72
CA VAL A 457 -30.75 -13.26 4.68
C VAL A 457 -30.40 -13.73 6.09
N VAL A 458 -30.12 -12.79 6.99
CA VAL A 458 -29.85 -13.08 8.40
C VAL A 458 -30.99 -12.55 9.25
N ILE A 459 -31.66 -13.42 9.99
CA ILE A 459 -32.69 -13.02 10.95
C ILE A 459 -32.02 -12.72 12.28
N SER A 460 -32.15 -11.47 12.76
CA SER A 460 -31.62 -11.01 14.05
C SER A 460 -32.70 -10.56 15.04
N ALA A 461 -33.97 -10.61 14.64
CA ALA A 461 -35.08 -10.23 15.50
C ALA A 461 -35.18 -11.19 16.71
N SER A 462 -35.16 -10.62 17.92
CA SER A 462 -35.31 -11.34 19.19
C SER A 462 -36.69 -11.99 19.34
N SER A 463 -37.70 -11.50 18.62
CA SER A 463 -39.01 -12.12 18.48
C SER A 463 -39.55 -11.86 17.07
N ILE A 464 -39.52 -12.88 16.21
CA ILE A 464 -40.20 -12.84 14.91
C ILE A 464 -41.53 -13.58 15.01
N ASP A 465 -42.57 -13.08 14.35
CA ASP A 465 -43.84 -13.79 14.23
C ASP A 465 -43.60 -15.14 13.49
N PRO A 466 -44.02 -16.29 14.08
CA PRO A 466 -43.84 -17.61 13.46
C PRO A 466 -44.42 -17.71 12.04
N GLN A 467 -45.45 -16.92 11.74
CA GLN A 467 -46.03 -16.89 10.40
C GLN A 467 -45.10 -16.18 9.41
N ARG A 468 -44.49 -15.05 9.81
CA ARG A 468 -43.50 -14.31 9.00
C ARG A 468 -42.21 -15.11 8.78
N GLU A 469 -41.75 -15.81 9.81
CA GLU A 469 -40.56 -16.66 9.72
C GLU A 469 -40.74 -17.75 8.63
N ARG A 470 -41.91 -18.40 8.62
CA ARG A 470 -42.26 -19.39 7.57
C ARG A 470 -42.31 -18.75 6.18
N THR A 471 -42.85 -17.53 6.06
CA THR A 471 -42.90 -16.80 4.79
C THR A 471 -41.49 -16.49 4.27
N ILE A 472 -40.60 -15.96 5.11
CA ILE A 472 -39.21 -15.64 4.74
C ILE A 472 -38.45 -16.91 4.41
N SER A 473 -38.64 -17.99 5.17
CA SER A 473 -38.02 -19.28 4.91
C SER A 473 -38.46 -19.89 3.58
N ALA A 474 -39.76 -19.83 3.26
CA ALA A 474 -40.29 -20.31 1.98
C ALA A 474 -39.77 -19.46 0.81
N LEU A 475 -39.76 -18.14 0.97
CA LEU A 475 -39.26 -17.18 -0.01
C LEU A 475 -37.77 -17.42 -0.32
N CYS A 476 -36.94 -17.60 0.72
CA CYS A 476 -35.52 -17.86 0.54
C CYS A 476 -35.27 -19.23 -0.12
N ALA A 477 -35.99 -20.27 0.30
CA ALA A 477 -35.86 -21.62 -0.25
C ALA A 477 -36.24 -21.68 -1.74
N GLN A 478 -37.30 -20.97 -2.15
CA GLN A 478 -37.74 -20.92 -3.56
C GLN A 478 -36.73 -20.22 -4.48
N ASN A 479 -35.95 -19.27 -3.96
CA ASN A 479 -35.02 -18.46 -4.74
C ASN A 479 -33.54 -18.83 -4.51
N GLY A 480 -33.26 -19.94 -3.81
CA GLY A 480 -31.90 -20.40 -3.55
C GLY A 480 -31.08 -19.48 -2.64
N VAL A 481 -31.74 -18.65 -1.83
CA VAL A 481 -31.10 -17.69 -0.91
C VAL A 481 -30.78 -18.38 0.41
N THR A 482 -29.57 -18.16 0.93
CA THR A 482 -29.16 -18.74 2.22
C THR A 482 -29.86 -18.01 3.36
N LEU A 483 -30.63 -18.72 4.18
CA LEU A 483 -31.22 -18.17 5.40
C LEU A 483 -30.38 -18.56 6.62
N SER A 484 -30.08 -17.60 7.49
CA SER A 484 -29.31 -17.84 8.72
C SER A 484 -29.92 -17.11 9.91
N TYR A 485 -29.75 -17.64 11.11
CA TYR A 485 -30.19 -17.01 12.36
C TYR A 485 -29.00 -16.56 13.17
N LEU A 486 -29.09 -15.35 13.72
CA LEU A 486 -28.21 -14.92 14.79
C LEU A 486 -29.00 -14.87 16.09
N ARG A 487 -28.67 -15.76 17.04
CA ARG A 487 -29.24 -15.77 18.38
C ARG A 487 -28.17 -15.41 19.40
N VAL A 488 -28.42 -14.37 20.18
CA VAL A 488 -27.59 -13.97 21.32
C VAL A 488 -28.23 -14.56 22.58
N HIS A 489 -27.55 -15.49 23.25
CA HIS A 489 -27.98 -16.07 24.51
C HIS A 489 -27.09 -15.56 25.64
N PHE A 490 -27.71 -15.14 26.74
CA PHE A 490 -27.03 -14.87 28.00
C PHE A 490 -27.24 -16.06 28.92
N ASP A 491 -26.17 -16.79 29.19
CA ASP A 491 -26.22 -17.88 30.16
C ASP A 491 -25.92 -17.33 31.56
N GLU A 492 -26.86 -17.48 32.49
CA GLU A 492 -26.64 -17.20 33.91
C GLU A 492 -25.75 -18.30 34.52
N ILE A 493 -24.47 -17.98 34.69
CA ILE A 493 -23.48 -18.94 35.23
C ILE A 493 -23.62 -19.09 36.76
N VAL A 494 -24.20 -18.10 37.45
CA VAL A 494 -24.43 -18.15 38.90
C VAL A 494 -25.80 -17.57 39.23
N GLY A 495 -26.82 -18.44 39.36
CA GLY A 495 -28.17 -17.96 39.63
C GLY A 495 -29.30 -18.98 39.56
N ARG A 496 -29.18 -20.17 40.18
CA ARG A 496 -30.31 -20.90 40.81
C ARG A 496 -29.85 -22.18 41.50
N SER A 497 -29.92 -22.15 42.82
CA SER A 497 -30.06 -23.34 43.66
C SER A 497 -31.43 -23.96 43.40
N GLN A 498 -31.42 -25.27 43.12
CA GLN A 498 -32.52 -26.25 43.20
C GLN A 498 -33.67 -26.20 42.19
N GLY A 499 -33.74 -27.27 41.38
CA GLY A 499 -35.00 -28.00 41.12
C GLY A 499 -35.52 -28.00 39.68
N ASN A 500 -35.38 -29.15 38.98
CA ASN A 500 -36.15 -29.61 37.80
C ASN A 500 -36.24 -28.65 36.59
N SER A 501 -35.72 -28.87 35.38
CA SER A 501 -35.62 -30.03 34.45
C SER A 501 -34.94 -29.47 33.14
N PRO A 502 -34.98 -30.10 31.95
CA PRO A 502 -34.33 -31.30 31.44
C PRO A 502 -33.34 -30.95 30.29
N LEU A 503 -32.03 -31.18 30.45
CA LEU A 503 -31.08 -31.07 29.33
C LEU A 503 -31.06 -32.39 28.53
N GLY A 504 -32.02 -32.53 27.61
CA GLY A 504 -31.95 -33.47 26.50
C GLY A 504 -31.12 -32.88 25.37
N TYR A 505 -29.79 -33.03 25.45
CA TYR A 505 -28.90 -32.80 24.32
C TYR A 505 -29.11 -33.91 23.27
N ILE A 506 -29.82 -33.62 22.17
CA ILE A 506 -29.87 -34.53 21.02
C ILE A 506 -28.71 -34.21 20.07
N ARG A 507 -27.75 -35.14 20.15
CA ARG A 507 -26.75 -35.61 19.17
C ARG A 507 -26.94 -35.19 17.71
N GLY A 508 -25.80 -34.85 17.10
CA GLY A 508 -25.64 -34.67 15.66
C GLY A 508 -26.03 -35.89 14.82
N SER A 509 -26.52 -35.58 13.63
CA SER A 509 -26.85 -36.51 12.56
C SER A 509 -25.59 -37.23 12.06
N ARG A 510 -25.52 -38.54 12.32
CA ARG A 510 -24.74 -39.47 11.49
C ARG A 510 -25.57 -39.83 10.26
N SER A 511 -24.92 -39.72 9.11
CA SER A 511 -25.32 -40.28 7.83
C SER A 511 -25.24 -41.81 7.85
N THR A 512 -26.30 -42.47 7.36
CA THR A 512 -26.28 -43.73 6.58
C THR A 512 -27.59 -43.75 5.79
N ASP A 513 -27.56 -43.47 4.50
CA ASP A 513 -27.38 -44.46 3.42
C ASP A 513 -26.88 -43.76 2.15
#